data_AF-A0A6P0MFS2-F1
#
_entry.id   AF-A0A6P0MFS2-F1
#
_cell.length_a   1.000
_cell.length_b   1.000
_cell.length_c   1.000
_cell.angle_alpha   90.00
_cell.angle_beta   90.00
_cell.angle_gamma   90.00
#
_symmetry.space_group_name_H-M   'P 1'
#
loop_
_entity.id
_entity.type
_entity.pdbx_description
1 polymer ?
#
loop_
_entity_poly.entity_id
_entity_poly.type
_entity_poly.pdbx_seq_one_letter_code
_entity_poly.pdbx_strand_id
1 'polypeptide(L)'
;MKWKLLIPITIVSVFGCSLRANAHGVKIEYQATEAIEIQAQYDTGKPISNAQVTVYAPEQPSIPWLTGTTDTNGNFAFAPTPSKPGNWTVKVRRAGHGDIINIAVAEAEDNVVTDLTREVRDDKPKSQGLMIQSTTQSLTPLQTILMGVSGVWGFIGTALFFRRG
;
A
#
# COMPACT_ATOMS: atom_id res chain seq x y z
N MET A 1 -20.47 -75.87 6.34
CA MET A 1 -20.07 -74.58 5.70
C MET A 1 -18.87 -74.02 6.46
N LYS A 2 -17.93 -73.41 5.73
CA LYS A 2 -16.49 -73.27 6.06
C LYS A 2 -16.18 -72.18 7.10
N TRP A 3 -16.57 -72.33 8.38
CA TRP A 3 -16.28 -71.33 9.44
C TRP A 3 -14.77 -71.19 9.72
N LYS A 4 -13.99 -72.27 9.57
CA LYS A 4 -12.53 -72.26 9.83
C LYS A 4 -11.74 -71.27 8.96
N LEU A 5 -12.34 -70.77 7.87
CA LEU A 5 -11.76 -69.76 6.99
C LEU A 5 -12.06 -68.32 7.42
N LEU A 6 -13.09 -68.09 8.23
CA LEU A 6 -13.47 -66.73 8.70
C LEU A 6 -12.51 -66.19 9.76
N ILE A 7 -12.03 -67.05 10.67
CA ILE A 7 -11.13 -66.70 11.77
C ILE A 7 -9.79 -66.10 11.28
N PRO A 8 -9.05 -66.71 10.32
CA PRO A 8 -7.81 -66.12 9.83
C PRO A 8 -8.04 -64.82 9.03
N ILE A 9 -9.17 -64.69 8.34
CA ILE A 9 -9.52 -63.47 7.59
C ILE A 9 -9.75 -62.30 8.55
N THR A 10 -10.45 -62.52 9.67
CA THR A 10 -10.63 -61.49 10.70
C THR A 10 -9.31 -61.07 11.37
N ILE A 11 -8.39 -62.01 11.61
CA ILE A 11 -7.08 -61.70 12.22
C ILE A 11 -6.20 -60.89 11.25
N VAL A 12 -6.19 -61.24 9.96
CA VAL A 12 -5.47 -60.47 8.93
C VAL A 12 -6.07 -59.08 8.74
N SER A 13 -7.38 -58.90 8.93
CA SER A 13 -8.03 -57.58 8.84
C SER A 13 -7.74 -56.66 10.03
N VAL A 14 -7.47 -57.20 11.23
CA VAL A 14 -7.16 -56.38 12.41
C VAL A 14 -5.68 -55.99 12.46
N PHE A 15 -4.79 -56.81 11.89
CA PHE A 15 -3.34 -56.57 11.91
C PHE A 15 -2.76 -56.09 10.56
N GLY A 16 -3.54 -56.12 9.48
CA GLY A 16 -3.11 -55.70 8.16
C GLY A 16 -3.40 -54.22 7.91
N CYS A 17 -2.34 -53.46 7.62
CA CYS A 17 -2.36 -52.10 7.07
C CYS A 17 -2.53 -50.92 8.06
N SER A 18 -1.47 -50.63 8.84
CA SER A 18 -1.14 -49.24 9.16
C SER A 18 -0.57 -48.56 7.91
N LEU A 19 -1.45 -48.04 7.05
CA LEU A 19 -1.05 -47.16 5.96
C LEU A 19 -0.47 -45.87 6.57
N ARG A 20 0.73 -45.46 6.13
CA ARG A 20 1.30 -44.17 6.52
C ARG A 20 0.39 -43.06 5.97
N ALA A 21 -0.43 -42.47 6.84
CA ALA A 21 -1.20 -41.28 6.50
C ALA A 21 -0.24 -40.08 6.45
N ASN A 22 0.02 -39.55 5.25
CA ASN A 22 0.73 -38.29 5.09
C ASN A 22 -0.24 -37.15 5.39
N ALA A 23 -0.40 -36.81 6.67
CA ALA A 23 -1.02 -35.55 7.06
C ALA A 23 -0.07 -34.42 6.65
N HIS A 24 -0.54 -33.52 5.78
CA HIS A 24 0.21 -32.32 5.43
C HIS A 24 0.14 -31.35 6.62
N GLY A 25 1.30 -30.95 7.15
CA GLY A 25 1.41 -29.85 8.11
C GLY A 25 1.58 -28.52 7.38
N VAL A 26 1.03 -27.45 7.96
CA VAL A 26 1.26 -26.07 7.48
C VAL A 26 2.22 -25.38 8.45
N LYS A 27 3.33 -24.83 7.95
CA LYS A 27 4.20 -23.93 8.71
C LYS A 27 3.85 -22.49 8.31
N ILE A 28 3.56 -21.65 9.30
CA ILE A 28 3.25 -20.24 9.11
C ILE A 28 4.35 -19.42 9.78
N GLU A 29 4.91 -18.47 9.04
CA GLU A 29 5.83 -17.45 9.54
C GLU A 29 5.23 -16.08 9.24
N TYR A 30 5.45 -15.12 10.13
CA TYR A 30 4.96 -13.76 9.95
C TYR A 30 6.02 -12.75 10.37
N GLN A 31 5.96 -11.57 9.77
CA GLN A 31 6.74 -10.40 10.17
C GLN A 31 5.80 -9.20 10.15
N ALA A 32 5.81 -8.41 11.23
CA ALA A 32 5.12 -7.12 11.23
C ALA A 32 5.90 -6.14 10.35
N THR A 33 5.20 -5.50 9.42
CA THR A 33 5.76 -4.47 8.54
C THR A 33 4.87 -3.25 8.56
N GLU A 34 5.45 -2.08 8.29
CA GLU A 34 4.69 -0.89 8.00
C GLU A 34 4.05 -1.00 6.61
N ALA A 35 2.84 -0.46 6.48
CA ALA A 35 2.08 -0.44 5.25
C ALA A 35 1.48 0.95 5.02
N ILE A 36 1.38 1.32 3.74
CA ILE A 36 0.70 2.52 3.28
C ILE A 36 -0.70 2.12 2.86
N GLU A 37 -1.69 2.77 3.44
CA GLU A 37 -3.09 2.67 3.03
C GLU A 37 -3.49 3.91 2.22
N ILE A 38 -4.20 3.67 1.12
CA ILE A 38 -4.78 4.69 0.26
C ILE A 38 -6.29 4.53 0.32
N GLN A 39 -7.00 5.65 0.45
CA GLN A 39 -8.45 5.71 0.34
C GLN A 39 -8.85 6.49 -0.91
N ALA A 40 -9.53 5.83 -1.84
CA ALA A 40 -10.02 6.42 -3.07
C ALA A 40 -11.50 6.80 -2.94
N GLN A 41 -11.81 8.07 -3.14
CA GLN A 41 -13.17 8.62 -3.09
C GLN A 41 -13.43 9.50 -4.32
N TYR A 42 -14.69 9.54 -4.75
CA TYR A 42 -15.16 10.59 -5.66
C TYR A 42 -15.19 11.95 -4.92
N ASP A 43 -15.28 13.03 -5.67
CA ASP A 43 -15.49 14.40 -5.14
C ASP A 43 -16.73 14.52 -4.23
N THR A 44 -17.74 13.69 -4.47
CA THR A 44 -18.92 13.52 -3.62
C THR A 44 -18.66 12.85 -2.27
N GLY A 45 -17.45 12.35 -2.00
CA GLY A 45 -17.09 11.57 -0.81
C GLY A 45 -17.50 10.09 -0.89
N LYS A 46 -18.10 9.65 -2.00
CA LYS A 46 -18.45 8.23 -2.17
C LYS A 46 -17.19 7.40 -2.44
N PRO A 47 -17.00 6.24 -1.79
CA PRO A 47 -15.90 5.34 -2.08
C PRO A 47 -15.85 4.87 -3.55
N ILE A 48 -14.63 4.79 -4.09
CA ILE A 48 -14.38 4.20 -5.40
C ILE A 48 -14.03 2.72 -5.23
N SER A 49 -15.06 1.87 -5.16
CA SER A 49 -14.88 0.42 -5.04
C SER A 49 -14.35 -0.22 -6.32
N ASN A 50 -13.52 -1.26 -6.22
CA ASN A 50 -12.99 -2.00 -7.38
C ASN A 50 -12.30 -1.09 -8.41
N ALA A 51 -11.62 -0.05 -7.95
CA ALA A 51 -10.76 0.79 -8.78
C ALA A 51 -9.43 0.07 -9.02
N GLN A 52 -8.90 0.14 -10.23
CA GLN A 52 -7.56 -0.36 -10.52
C GLN A 52 -6.53 0.53 -9.83
N VAL A 53 -5.62 -0.08 -9.07
CA VAL A 53 -4.47 0.58 -8.46
C VAL A 53 -3.20 0.09 -9.15
N THR A 54 -2.29 1.02 -9.43
CA THR A 54 -0.96 0.73 -9.97
C THR A 54 0.06 1.53 -9.18
N VAL A 55 1.01 0.83 -8.57
CA VAL A 55 2.07 1.39 -7.74
C VAL A 55 3.39 1.28 -8.50
N TYR A 56 4.14 2.37 -8.56
CA TYR A 56 5.45 2.46 -9.17
C TYR A 56 6.50 2.77 -8.10
N ALA A 57 7.60 2.03 -8.12
CA ALA A 57 8.70 2.23 -7.21
C ALA A 57 9.54 3.47 -7.61
N PRO A 58 10.23 4.13 -6.66
CA PRO A 58 11.01 5.33 -6.92
C PRO A 58 12.07 5.17 -8.02
N GLU A 59 12.71 4.00 -8.08
CA GLU A 59 13.80 3.70 -9.03
C GLU A 59 13.30 3.48 -10.48
N GLN A 60 12.06 3.01 -10.65
CA GLN A 60 11.52 2.59 -11.94
C GLN A 60 10.07 3.09 -12.12
N PRO A 61 9.88 4.42 -12.31
CA PRO A 61 8.55 5.02 -12.37
C PRO A 61 7.73 4.66 -13.62
N SER A 62 8.36 4.04 -14.62
CA SER A 62 7.70 3.62 -15.87
C SER A 62 7.18 2.18 -15.84
N ILE A 63 7.60 1.37 -14.87
CA ILE A 63 7.25 -0.05 -14.78
C ILE A 63 6.44 -0.29 -13.50
N PRO A 64 5.21 -0.82 -13.59
CA PRO A 64 4.43 -1.17 -12.41
C PRO A 64 5.19 -2.12 -11.49
N TRP A 65 5.35 -1.71 -10.23
CA TRP A 65 5.90 -2.56 -9.18
C TRP A 65 4.82 -3.47 -8.59
N LEU A 66 3.63 -2.92 -8.36
CA LEU A 66 2.47 -3.65 -7.85
C LEU A 66 1.20 -3.15 -8.54
N THR A 67 0.30 -4.07 -8.84
CA THR A 67 -1.06 -3.77 -9.28
C THR A 67 -2.07 -4.42 -8.35
N GLY A 68 -3.25 -3.83 -8.25
CA GLY A 68 -4.32 -4.37 -7.42
C GLY A 68 -5.62 -3.63 -7.64
N THR A 69 -6.57 -3.84 -6.73
CA THR A 69 -7.87 -3.19 -6.76
C THR A 69 -8.26 -2.70 -5.38
N THR A 70 -8.90 -1.54 -5.29
CA THR A 70 -9.51 -1.08 -4.05
C THR A 70 -10.65 -2.00 -3.61
N ASP A 71 -10.85 -2.11 -2.29
CA ASP A 71 -11.96 -2.84 -1.68
C ASP A 71 -13.31 -2.09 -1.83
N THR A 72 -14.36 -2.58 -1.18
CA THR A 72 -15.70 -1.96 -1.24
C THR A 72 -15.76 -0.58 -0.59
N ASN A 73 -14.84 -0.27 0.33
CA ASN A 73 -14.71 1.02 1.00
C ASN A 73 -13.73 1.96 0.29
N GLY A 74 -13.21 1.56 -0.88
CA GLY A 74 -12.27 2.35 -1.66
C GLY A 74 -10.84 2.28 -1.12
N ASN A 75 -10.55 1.37 -0.19
CA ASN A 75 -9.24 1.25 0.43
C ASN A 75 -8.34 0.31 -0.35
N PHE A 76 -7.05 0.59 -0.36
CA PHE A 76 -6.00 -0.29 -0.88
C PHE A 76 -4.72 -0.09 -0.06
N ALA A 77 -4.09 -1.17 0.36
CA ALA A 77 -2.85 -1.11 1.15
C ALA A 77 -1.70 -1.83 0.44
N PHE A 78 -0.50 -1.26 0.57
CA PHE A 78 0.74 -1.90 0.13
C PHE A 78 1.87 -1.59 1.11
N ALA A 79 2.80 -2.52 1.28
CA ALA A 79 3.99 -2.34 2.10
C ALA A 79 5.19 -2.02 1.21
N PRO A 80 5.71 -0.78 1.20
CA PRO A 80 6.97 -0.49 0.53
C PRO A 80 8.10 -1.25 1.21
N THR A 81 9.07 -1.73 0.44
CA THR A 81 10.26 -2.37 1.02
C THR A 81 11.13 -1.30 1.70
N PRO A 82 11.59 -1.49 2.95
CA PRO A 82 12.42 -0.50 3.65
C PRO A 82 13.72 -0.13 2.91
N SER A 83 14.23 -1.04 2.08
CA SER A 83 15.41 -0.81 1.23
C SER A 83 15.15 0.07 0.01
N LYS A 84 13.94 0.62 -0.15
CA LYS A 84 13.54 1.44 -1.31
C LYS A 84 12.92 2.77 -0.85
N PRO A 85 13.73 3.65 -0.22
CA PRO A 85 13.30 5.01 0.07
C PRO A 85 13.05 5.80 -1.21
N GLY A 86 12.28 6.88 -1.09
CA GLY A 86 12.02 7.81 -2.18
C GLY A 86 10.54 7.96 -2.51
N ASN A 87 10.27 8.55 -3.69
CA ASN A 87 8.92 8.92 -4.11
C ASN A 87 8.23 7.77 -4.85
N TRP A 88 7.30 7.12 -4.17
CA TRP A 88 6.41 6.12 -4.74
C TRP A 88 5.27 6.79 -5.48
N THR A 89 4.98 6.37 -6.70
CA THR A 89 3.84 6.90 -7.47
C THR A 89 2.70 5.90 -7.44
N VAL A 90 1.51 6.35 -7.07
CA VAL A 90 0.32 5.51 -7.01
C VAL A 90 -0.74 6.10 -7.92
N LYS A 91 -1.20 5.32 -8.88
CA LYS A 91 -2.29 5.66 -9.79
C LYS A 91 -3.52 4.84 -9.45
N VAL A 92 -4.65 5.49 -9.21
CA VAL A 92 -5.95 4.85 -8.99
C VAL A 92 -6.89 5.22 -10.12
N ARG A 93 -7.56 4.25 -10.76
CA ARG A 93 -8.43 4.52 -11.90
C ARG A 93 -9.65 3.60 -11.98
N ARG A 94 -10.82 4.18 -12.28
CA ARG A 94 -12.08 3.48 -12.53
C ARG A 94 -12.93 4.22 -13.54
N ALA A 95 -13.28 3.57 -14.65
CA ALA A 95 -14.21 4.10 -15.67
C ALA A 95 -13.95 5.58 -16.05
N GLY A 96 -12.70 5.91 -16.40
CA GLY A 96 -12.29 7.26 -16.81
C GLY A 96 -11.97 8.23 -15.67
N HIS A 97 -12.44 7.96 -14.45
CA HIS A 97 -12.14 8.72 -13.25
C HIS A 97 -10.90 8.14 -12.58
N GLY A 98 -10.03 8.99 -12.03
CA GLY A 98 -8.83 8.53 -11.35
C GLY A 98 -7.86 9.66 -11.06
N ASP A 99 -6.88 9.36 -10.22
CA ASP A 99 -5.87 10.32 -9.79
C ASP A 99 -4.52 9.62 -9.62
N ILE A 100 -3.46 10.43 -9.53
CA ILE A 100 -2.09 10.00 -9.31
C ILE A 100 -1.52 10.79 -8.13
N ILE A 101 -1.05 10.07 -7.11
CA ILE A 101 -0.41 10.64 -5.93
C ILE A 101 1.04 10.18 -5.80
N ASN A 102 1.86 11.00 -5.16
CA ASN A 102 3.25 10.68 -4.84
C ASN A 102 3.40 10.58 -3.33
N ILE A 103 4.02 9.50 -2.86
CA ILE A 103 4.21 9.20 -1.44
C ILE A 103 5.70 9.13 -1.19
N ALA A 104 6.20 10.07 -0.38
CA ALA A 104 7.60 10.07 0.05
C ALA A 104 7.77 9.05 1.18
N VAL A 105 8.61 8.06 0.95
CA VAL A 105 9.03 7.07 1.95
C VAL A 105 10.45 7.43 2.37
N ALA A 106 10.64 7.77 3.64
CA ALA A 106 11.95 8.06 4.20
C ALA A 106 12.80 6.78 4.27
N GLU A 107 14.12 6.95 4.21
CA GLU A 107 15.04 5.87 4.52
C GLU A 107 14.88 5.50 6.00
N ALA A 108 14.80 4.21 6.30
CA ALA A 108 14.72 3.76 7.67
C ALA A 108 16.05 4.13 8.35
N GLU A 109 16.04 5.21 9.14
CA GLU A 109 17.18 5.61 9.94
C GLU A 109 17.46 4.48 10.95
N ASP A 110 18.57 3.77 10.77
CA ASP A 110 19.11 2.87 11.77
C ASP A 110 19.47 3.74 12.97
N ASN A 111 18.62 3.76 13.99
CA ASN A 111 18.92 4.40 15.26
C ASN A 111 19.99 3.55 15.95
N VAL A 112 21.24 3.65 15.47
CA VAL A 112 22.41 3.17 16.18
C VAL A 112 22.53 4.02 17.45
N VAL A 113 21.96 3.49 18.53
CA VAL A 113 22.15 3.98 19.88
C VAL A 113 23.61 3.75 20.26
N THR A 114 24.49 4.69 19.91
CA THR A 114 25.71 4.94 20.68
C THR A 114 25.41 6.03 21.68
N ASP A 115 24.62 5.71 22.71
CA ASP A 115 24.62 6.48 23.94
C ASP A 115 25.15 5.59 25.06
N LEU A 116 26.48 5.58 25.19
CA LEU A 116 27.14 5.09 26.39
C LEU A 116 27.17 6.20 27.45
N THR A 117 26.00 6.64 27.90
CA THR A 117 25.88 7.32 29.20
C THR A 117 24.48 7.15 29.79
N ARG A 118 24.44 6.40 30.89
CA ARG A 118 23.30 6.20 31.79
C ARG A 118 22.57 7.52 32.12
N GLU A 119 21.25 7.52 31.95
CA GLU A 119 20.30 7.74 33.06
C GLU A 119 19.04 6.92 32.80
N VAL A 120 18.72 6.03 33.74
CA VAL A 120 17.47 5.25 33.75
C VAL A 120 16.33 6.21 34.06
N ARG A 121 15.48 6.51 33.07
CA ARG A 121 14.12 7.00 33.31
C ARG A 121 13.14 6.06 32.65
N ASP A 122 12.22 5.55 33.47
CA ASP A 122 11.06 4.79 33.05
C ASP A 122 10.23 5.62 32.07
N ASP A 123 10.37 5.36 30.77
CA ASP A 123 9.41 5.84 29.80
C ASP A 123 9.08 4.74 28.79
N LYS A 124 7.78 4.43 28.77
CA LYS A 124 7.05 3.53 27.88
C LYS A 124 7.52 3.69 26.41
N PRO A 125 7.59 2.61 25.61
CA PRO A 125 8.11 2.71 24.24
C PRO A 125 7.22 3.65 23.42
N LYS A 126 7.77 4.80 23.04
CA LYS A 126 7.23 5.63 21.96
C LYS A 126 7.51 4.87 20.67
N SER A 127 6.48 4.26 20.10
CA SER A 127 6.51 3.83 18.70
C SER A 127 6.85 5.05 17.85
N GLN A 128 8.10 5.11 17.38
CA GLN A 128 8.59 6.12 16.44
C GLN A 128 7.86 5.86 15.12
N GLY A 129 6.70 6.49 14.96
CA GLY A 129 5.87 6.33 13.77
C GLY A 129 6.54 6.98 12.56
N LEU A 130 6.44 6.31 11.42
CA LEU A 130 6.81 6.81 10.10
C LEU A 130 6.27 8.24 9.88
N MET A 131 7.18 9.16 9.58
CA MET A 131 6.83 10.54 9.18
C MET A 131 6.33 10.51 7.73
N ILE A 132 5.07 10.11 7.52
CA ILE A 132 4.42 10.15 6.20
C ILE A 132 3.93 11.58 5.94
N GLN A 133 4.62 12.31 5.06
CA GLN A 133 4.15 13.61 4.61
C GLN A 133 3.18 13.45 3.43
N SER A 134 1.88 13.35 3.74
CA SER A 134 0.81 13.42 2.73
C SER A 134 0.79 14.83 2.12
N THR A 135 1.32 14.98 0.91
CA THR A 135 1.27 16.26 0.19
C THR A 135 -0.05 16.36 -0.57
N THR A 136 -1.10 16.87 0.07
CA THR A 136 -2.09 17.65 -0.69
C THR A 136 -1.37 18.93 -1.09
N GLN A 137 -1.15 19.15 -2.40
CA GLN A 137 -0.48 20.35 -2.89
C GLN A 137 -1.33 21.60 -2.56
N SER A 138 -1.19 22.13 -1.35
CA SER A 138 -1.59 23.49 -1.04
C SER A 138 -0.66 24.41 -1.83
N LEU A 139 -1.17 25.00 -2.90
CA LEU A 139 -0.44 25.97 -3.72
C LEU A 139 0.16 27.04 -2.79
N THR A 140 1.44 27.33 -2.96
CA THR A 140 2.07 28.39 -2.14
C THR A 140 1.37 29.72 -2.42
N PRO A 141 1.22 30.63 -1.44
CA PRO A 141 0.55 31.91 -1.64
C PRO A 141 1.11 32.69 -2.86
N LEU A 142 2.42 32.58 -3.09
CA LEU A 142 3.10 33.17 -4.25
C LEU A 142 2.66 32.53 -5.58
N GLN A 143 2.51 31.21 -5.63
CA GLN A 143 2.07 30.48 -6.82
C GLN A 143 0.61 30.82 -7.16
N THR A 144 -0.27 30.93 -6.15
CA THR A 144 -1.66 31.36 -6.34
C THR A 144 -1.75 32.79 -6.86
N ILE A 145 -0.94 33.70 -6.33
CA ILE A 145 -0.88 35.10 -6.80
C ILE A 145 -0.42 35.16 -8.27
N LEU A 146 0.64 34.41 -8.63
CA LEU A 146 1.13 34.39 -10.01
C LEU A 146 0.08 33.90 -11.01
N MET A 147 -0.64 32.82 -10.68
CA MET A 147 -1.74 32.32 -11.51
C MET A 147 -2.84 33.38 -11.68
N GLY A 148 -3.20 34.08 -10.61
CA GLY A 148 -4.18 35.16 -10.65
C GLY A 148 -3.75 36.32 -11.57
N VAL A 149 -2.51 36.78 -11.45
CA VAL A 149 -1.96 37.88 -12.26
C VAL A 149 -1.92 37.50 -13.74
N SER A 150 -1.47 36.29 -14.07
CA SER A 150 -1.46 35.80 -15.46
C SER A 150 -2.86 35.73 -16.06
N GLY A 151 -3.87 35.32 -15.28
CA GLY A 151 -5.26 35.32 -15.73
C GLY A 151 -5.78 36.72 -16.05
N VAL A 152 -5.61 37.67 -15.13
CA VAL A 152 -6.04 39.08 -15.32
C VAL A 152 -5.36 39.71 -16.54
N TRP A 153 -4.05 39.47 -16.72
CA TRP A 153 -3.32 39.96 -17.88
C TRP A 153 -3.83 39.35 -19.20
N GLY A 154 -4.18 38.06 -19.19
CA GLY A 154 -4.81 37.38 -20.33
C GLY A 154 -6.12 38.05 -20.75
N PHE A 155 -7.02 38.33 -19.80
CA PHE A 155 -8.29 39.00 -20.08
C PHE A 155 -8.10 40.43 -20.63
N ILE A 156 -7.13 41.19 -20.11
CA ILE A 156 -6.78 42.52 -20.62
C ILE A 156 -6.26 42.44 -22.06
N GLY A 157 -5.37 41.47 -22.35
CA GLY A 157 -4.83 41.24 -23.68
C GLY A 157 -5.94 40.89 -24.68
N THR A 158 -6.86 40.00 -24.31
CA THR A 158 -8.02 39.65 -25.13
C THR A 158 -8.94 40.85 -25.38
N ALA A 159 -9.21 41.66 -24.35
CA ALA A 159 -10.03 42.87 -24.50
C ALA A 159 -9.38 43.91 -25.43
N LEU A 160 -8.06 44.11 -25.34
CA LEU A 160 -7.32 45.00 -26.23
C LEU A 160 -7.23 44.47 -27.67
N PHE A 161 -7.16 43.15 -27.85
CA PHE A 161 -7.19 42.51 -29.17
C PHE A 161 -8.51 42.83 -29.89
N PHE A 162 -9.65 42.68 -29.21
CA PHE A 162 -10.96 43.00 -29.77
C PHE A 162 -11.23 44.50 -29.91
N ARG A 163 -10.46 45.37 -29.24
CA ARG A 163 -10.55 46.83 -29.42
C ARG A 163 -9.88 47.32 -30.72
N ARG A 164 -9.03 46.51 -31.34
CA ARG A 164 -8.33 46.83 -32.60
C ARG A 164 -8.97 46.23 -33.86
N GLY A 165 -10.06 45.46 -33.71
CA GLY A 165 -10.86 44.91 -34.80
C GLY A 165 -12.11 45.72 -35.11
#